data_AF-A0A941N4L0-F1
#
_entry.id   AF-A0A941N4L0-F1
#
_cell.length_a   1.000
_cell.length_b   1.000
_cell.length_c   1.000
_cell.angle_alpha   90.00
_cell.angle_beta   90.00
_cell.angle_gamma   90.00
#
_symmetry.space_group_name_H-M   'P 1'
#
loop_
_entity.id
_entity.type
_entity.pdbx_description
1 polymer ?
#
loop_
_entity_poly.entity_id
_entity_poly.type
_entity_poly.pdbx_seq_one_letter_code
_entity_poly.pdbx_strand_id
1 'polypeptide(L)'
;MSDTIICPKCQFEIEVTEVLSAQLRSQMQKEFEADIRKKEAEIAERETEVARAKAAIATAEQDIDRRVAEQLGKERKQLSDEALAKARNQVTLELQDKDQQLADATTKLKAAQEAELAVRKERRELEEKAQSLELTLNRRLDEERAKIRETAKKEAADERLLKDAEKDKLISDLTRQIDDLKRKSEQGSQQTQGEVLELSLEGLLRQHFPFDEITPVPKGVHGGDVVHTVRDANGSVCGIILWESKRTKNWSDGWLQKLRDDQRAAKAQIAILVSLELPKDVTNFRHIEGIWVTSV
;
A
#
# COMPACT_ATOMS: atom_id res chain seq x y z
N MET A 1 -89.97 113.22 98.74
CA MET A 1 -89.54 114.21 99.74
C MET A 1 -88.11 114.55 99.38
N SER A 2 -87.95 115.67 98.67
CA SER A 2 -86.65 116.17 98.21
C SER A 2 -86.14 117.18 99.25
N ASP A 3 -84.97 116.90 99.84
CA ASP A 3 -84.26 117.85 100.70
C ASP A 3 -83.42 118.76 99.80
N THR A 4 -83.87 120.01 99.66
CA THR A 4 -83.25 121.03 98.80
C THR A 4 -82.57 122.09 99.66
N ILE A 5 -81.33 122.46 99.33
CA ILE A 5 -80.58 123.52 100.03
C ILE A 5 -80.44 124.73 99.09
N ILE A 6 -80.79 125.92 99.57
CA ILE A 6 -80.74 127.16 98.78
C ILE A 6 -79.36 127.81 98.92
N CYS A 7 -78.69 128.04 97.79
CA CYS A 7 -77.36 128.66 97.78
C CYS A 7 -77.45 130.15 98.21
N PRO A 8 -76.74 130.58 99.27
CA PRO A 8 -76.85 131.94 99.81
C PRO A 8 -76.23 133.03 98.93
N LYS A 9 -75.58 132.67 97.81
CA LYS A 9 -74.91 133.62 96.91
C LYS A 9 -75.66 133.90 95.61
N CYS A 10 -76.55 133.00 95.17
CA CYS A 10 -77.27 133.14 93.90
C CYS A 10 -78.70 132.60 93.89
N GLN A 11 -79.26 132.18 95.04
CA GLN A 11 -80.65 131.72 95.22
C GLN A 11 -81.07 130.51 94.37
N PHE A 12 -80.14 129.74 93.80
CA PHE A 12 -80.44 128.53 93.05
C PHE A 12 -80.76 127.35 93.99
N GLU A 13 -81.81 126.58 93.68
CA GLU A 13 -82.23 125.38 94.40
C GLU A 13 -81.36 124.17 94.00
N ILE A 14 -80.66 123.57 94.97
CA ILE A 14 -79.77 122.43 94.72
C ILE A 14 -80.39 121.17 95.33
N GLU A 15 -80.77 120.20 94.49
CA GLU A 15 -81.17 118.87 94.95
C GLU A 15 -79.95 118.09 95.45
N VAL A 16 -79.91 117.82 96.76
CA VAL A 16 -78.74 117.23 97.44
C VAL A 16 -78.44 115.81 96.94
N THR A 17 -79.45 115.08 96.45
CA THR A 17 -79.31 113.77 95.79
C THR A 17 -78.49 113.81 94.51
N GLU A 18 -78.55 114.91 93.75
CA GLU A 18 -77.85 115.05 92.46
C GLU A 18 -76.37 115.40 92.65
N VAL A 19 -76.04 116.19 93.68
CA VAL A 19 -74.65 116.54 94.00
C VAL A 19 -73.87 115.36 94.59
N LEU A 20 -74.46 114.60 95.53
CA LEU A 20 -73.82 113.42 96.11
C LEU A 20 -73.65 112.27 95.10
N SER A 21 -74.62 112.07 94.21
CA SER A 21 -74.51 111.07 93.14
C SER A 21 -73.55 111.48 92.02
N ALA A 22 -73.42 112.78 91.71
CA ALA A 22 -72.39 113.28 90.80
C ALA A 22 -70.97 113.13 91.38
N GLN A 23 -70.80 113.35 92.68
CA GLN A 23 -69.50 113.22 93.34
C GLN A 23 -69.05 111.75 93.46
N LEU A 24 -69.98 110.84 93.75
CA LEU A 24 -69.73 109.38 93.74
C LEU A 24 -69.44 108.85 92.33
N ARG A 25 -70.19 109.30 91.31
CA ARG A 25 -69.91 108.97 89.89
C ARG A 25 -68.55 109.47 89.44
N SER A 26 -68.14 110.68 89.86
CA SER A 26 -66.83 111.23 89.53
C SER A 26 -65.67 110.46 90.19
N GLN A 27 -65.83 110.03 91.45
CA GLN A 27 -64.85 109.15 92.10
C GLN A 27 -64.77 107.78 91.43
N MET A 28 -65.91 107.13 91.17
CA MET A 28 -65.95 105.85 90.46
C MET A 28 -65.36 105.97 89.05
N GLN A 29 -65.65 107.05 88.31
CA GLN A 29 -65.06 107.29 87.00
C GLN A 29 -63.54 107.40 87.05
N LYS A 30 -62.99 108.11 88.05
CA LYS A 30 -61.53 108.21 88.23
C LYS A 30 -60.88 106.88 88.60
N GLU A 31 -61.53 106.08 89.44
CA GLU A 31 -61.04 104.74 89.80
C GLU A 31 -61.09 103.79 88.59
N PHE A 32 -62.20 103.78 87.83
CA PHE A 32 -62.30 102.99 86.61
C PHE A 32 -61.30 103.45 85.54
N GLU A 33 -61.09 104.76 85.35
CA GLU A 33 -60.07 105.28 84.44
C GLU A 33 -58.64 104.86 84.88
N ALA A 34 -58.37 104.85 86.18
CA ALA A 34 -57.08 104.39 86.71
C ALA A 34 -56.88 102.88 86.53
N ASP A 35 -57.91 102.07 86.75
CA ASP A 35 -57.88 100.62 86.55
C ASP A 35 -57.77 100.26 85.06
N ILE A 36 -58.47 100.98 84.18
CA ILE A 36 -58.34 100.84 82.72
C ILE A 36 -56.91 101.16 82.31
N ARG A 37 -56.33 102.29 82.76
CA ARG A 37 -54.93 102.63 82.45
C ARG A 37 -53.94 101.60 82.97
N LYS A 38 -54.19 101.04 84.16
CA LYS A 38 -53.34 99.98 84.74
C LYS A 38 -53.43 98.68 83.92
N LYS A 39 -54.63 98.30 83.49
CA LYS A 39 -54.86 97.13 82.63
C LYS A 39 -54.32 97.31 81.22
N GLU A 40 -54.47 98.50 80.63
CA GLU A 40 -53.86 98.86 79.35
C GLU A 40 -52.33 98.80 79.43
N ALA A 41 -51.72 99.28 80.52
CA ALA A 41 -50.28 99.16 80.74
C ALA A 41 -49.83 97.69 80.90
N GLU A 42 -50.57 96.87 81.66
CA GLU A 42 -50.28 95.44 81.85
C GLU A 42 -50.43 94.63 80.55
N ILE A 43 -51.42 94.97 79.72
CA ILE A 43 -51.62 94.37 78.38
C ILE A 43 -50.51 94.80 77.44
N ALA A 44 -50.15 96.09 77.41
CA ALA A 44 -49.06 96.60 76.59
C ALA A 44 -47.72 95.94 76.96
N GLU A 45 -47.43 95.76 78.25
CA GLU A 45 -46.24 95.05 78.72
C GLU A 45 -46.23 93.59 78.22
N ARG A 46 -47.33 92.84 78.41
CA ARG A 46 -47.46 91.47 77.88
C ARG A 46 -47.34 91.39 76.36
N GLU A 47 -47.92 92.33 75.61
CA GLU A 47 -47.79 92.38 74.17
C GLU A 47 -46.33 92.58 73.74
N THR A 48 -45.58 93.43 74.45
CA THR A 48 -44.14 93.60 74.20
C THR A 48 -43.33 92.35 74.54
N GLU A 49 -43.67 91.63 75.61
CA GLU A 49 -43.02 90.35 75.95
C GLU A 49 -43.31 89.27 74.91
N VAL A 50 -44.56 89.12 74.48
CA VAL A 50 -44.95 88.16 73.44
C VAL A 50 -44.30 88.52 72.11
N ALA A 51 -44.20 89.81 71.76
CA ALA A 51 -43.49 90.25 70.56
C ALA A 51 -41.99 89.92 70.63
N ARG A 52 -41.34 90.14 71.79
CA ARG A 52 -39.93 89.73 72.01
C ARG A 52 -39.75 88.22 71.94
N ALA A 53 -40.65 87.44 72.53
CA ALA A 53 -40.60 85.98 72.49
C ALA A 53 -40.79 85.45 71.05
N LYS A 54 -41.74 86.00 70.29
CA LYS A 54 -41.94 85.67 68.87
C LYS A 54 -40.71 86.01 68.02
N ALA A 55 -40.10 87.18 68.24
CA ALA A 55 -38.87 87.55 67.56
C ALA A 55 -37.71 86.60 67.92
N ALA A 56 -37.57 86.23 69.19
CA ALA A 56 -36.57 85.27 69.65
C ALA A 56 -36.76 83.87 69.03
N ILE A 57 -37.99 83.38 68.95
CA ILE A 57 -38.33 82.11 68.31
C ILE A 57 -37.99 82.16 66.81
N ALA A 58 -38.38 83.23 66.11
CA ALA A 58 -38.07 83.37 64.69
C ALA A 58 -36.55 83.40 64.43
N THR A 59 -35.76 84.06 65.29
CA THR A 59 -34.29 84.02 65.19
C THR A 59 -33.72 82.63 65.49
N ALA A 60 -34.30 81.90 66.46
CA ALA A 60 -33.86 80.56 66.81
C ALA A 60 -34.19 79.55 65.69
N GLU A 61 -35.37 79.66 65.06
CA GLU A 61 -35.76 78.86 63.88
C GLU A 61 -34.79 79.09 62.72
N GLN A 62 -34.46 80.35 62.40
CA GLN A 62 -33.47 80.66 61.36
C GLN A 62 -32.07 80.10 61.67
N ASP A 63 -31.64 80.15 62.92
CA ASP A 63 -30.35 79.59 63.34
C ASP A 63 -30.34 78.06 63.28
N ILE A 64 -31.45 77.41 63.65
CA ILE A 64 -31.62 75.95 63.51
C ILE A 64 -31.59 75.57 62.04
N ASP A 65 -32.36 76.24 61.17
CA ASP A 65 -32.39 75.99 59.74
C ASP A 65 -31.00 76.15 59.11
N ARG A 66 -30.24 77.19 59.51
CA ARG A 66 -28.86 77.39 59.05
C ARG A 66 -27.95 76.23 59.49
N ARG A 67 -28.02 75.80 60.75
CA ARG A 67 -27.21 74.68 61.27
C ARG A 67 -27.56 73.36 60.59
N VAL A 68 -28.85 73.09 60.39
CA VAL A 68 -29.33 71.90 59.68
C VAL A 68 -28.86 71.93 58.23
N ALA A 69 -28.96 73.07 57.53
CA ALA A 69 -28.47 73.22 56.16
C ALA A 69 -26.95 73.01 56.06
N GLU A 70 -26.16 73.53 57.00
CA GLU A 70 -24.71 73.29 57.05
C GLU A 70 -24.37 71.82 57.32
N GLN A 71 -25.04 71.17 58.28
CA GLN A 71 -24.81 69.77 58.61
C GLN A 71 -25.19 68.85 57.43
N LEU A 72 -26.37 69.05 56.84
CA LEU A 72 -26.79 68.32 55.65
C LEU A 72 -25.85 68.57 54.46
N GLY A 73 -25.33 69.79 54.31
CA GLY A 73 -24.33 70.12 53.29
C GLY A 73 -23.01 69.37 53.49
N LYS A 74 -22.55 69.23 54.74
CA LYS A 74 -21.34 68.46 55.08
C LYS A 74 -21.55 66.95 54.88
N GLU A 75 -22.66 66.40 55.37
CA GLU A 75 -22.97 64.97 55.21
C GLU A 75 -23.17 64.60 53.73
N ARG A 76 -23.87 65.41 52.94
CA ARG A 76 -24.02 65.17 51.50
C ARG A 76 -22.69 65.16 50.77
N LYS A 77 -21.76 66.06 51.12
CA LYS A 77 -20.40 66.05 50.55
C LYS A 77 -19.65 64.78 50.95
N GLN A 78 -19.66 64.41 52.24
CA GLN A 78 -19.01 63.19 52.71
C GLN A 78 -19.57 61.93 52.03
N LEU A 79 -20.89 61.79 51.94
CA LEU A 79 -21.55 60.68 51.23
C LEU A 79 -21.18 60.66 49.75
N SER A 80 -21.14 61.82 49.08
CA SER A 80 -20.74 61.93 47.68
C SER A 80 -19.28 61.51 47.49
N ASP A 81 -18.37 62.00 48.33
CA ASP A 81 -16.95 61.68 48.25
C ASP A 81 -16.68 60.20 48.54
N GLU A 82 -17.38 59.62 49.52
CA GLU A 82 -17.28 58.20 49.86
C GLU A 82 -17.86 57.31 48.75
N ALA A 83 -19.01 57.67 48.17
CA ALA A 83 -19.58 56.95 47.03
C ALA A 83 -18.65 57.00 45.81
N LEU A 84 -18.03 58.15 45.55
CA LEU A 84 -17.10 58.33 44.43
C LEU A 84 -15.78 57.57 44.66
N ALA A 85 -15.28 57.52 45.90
CA ALA A 85 -14.15 56.70 46.28
C ALA A 85 -14.44 55.19 46.12
N LYS A 86 -15.62 54.72 46.58
CA LYS A 86 -16.05 53.32 46.41
C LYS A 86 -16.17 52.94 44.93
N ALA A 87 -16.79 53.80 44.12
CA ALA A 87 -16.92 53.58 42.68
C ALA A 87 -15.54 53.53 41.98
N ARG A 88 -14.64 54.47 42.32
CA ARG A 88 -13.26 54.45 41.80
C ARG A 88 -12.52 53.18 42.18
N ASN A 89 -12.62 52.74 43.43
CA ASN A 89 -11.94 51.53 43.89
C ASN A 89 -12.47 50.28 43.17
N GLN A 90 -13.79 50.18 42.99
CA GLN A 90 -14.39 49.06 42.27
C GLN A 90 -13.94 49.02 40.80
N VAL A 91 -14.00 50.15 40.10
CA VAL A 91 -13.50 50.24 38.71
C VAL A 91 -12.00 49.93 38.63
N THR A 92 -11.21 50.39 39.60
CA THR A 92 -9.76 50.08 39.64
C THR A 92 -9.51 48.58 39.80
N LEU A 93 -10.24 47.92 40.70
CA LEU A 93 -10.13 46.48 40.91
C LEU A 93 -10.58 45.69 39.67
N GLU A 94 -11.68 46.08 39.03
CA GLU A 94 -12.16 45.46 37.80
C GLU A 94 -11.17 45.64 36.65
N LEU A 95 -10.56 46.83 36.50
CA LEU A 95 -9.52 47.06 35.50
C LEU A 95 -8.28 46.22 35.77
N GLN A 96 -7.83 46.12 37.02
CA GLN A 96 -6.68 45.28 37.39
C GLN A 96 -6.95 43.78 37.11
N ASP A 97 -8.14 43.28 37.44
CA ASP A 97 -8.53 41.90 37.12
C ASP A 97 -8.58 41.67 35.60
N LYS A 98 -9.11 42.63 34.84
CA LYS A 98 -9.16 42.54 33.37
C LYS A 98 -7.77 42.60 32.73
N ASP A 99 -6.90 43.47 33.22
CA ASP A 99 -5.51 43.56 32.76
C ASP A 99 -4.74 42.27 33.06
N GLN A 100 -4.95 41.68 34.23
CA GLN A 100 -4.35 40.38 34.57
C GLN A 100 -4.89 39.26 33.68
N GLN A 101 -6.20 39.20 33.45
CA GLN A 101 -6.83 38.23 32.52
C GLN A 101 -6.30 38.39 31.09
N LEU A 102 -6.11 39.62 30.62
CA LEU A 102 -5.53 39.91 29.30
C LEU A 102 -4.07 39.50 29.21
N ALA A 103 -3.27 39.77 30.25
CA ALA A 103 -1.87 39.35 30.31
C ALA A 103 -1.74 37.82 30.29
N ASP A 104 -2.55 37.11 31.08
CA ASP A 104 -2.57 35.66 31.14
C ASP A 104 -3.05 35.05 29.81
N ALA A 105 -4.11 35.61 29.21
CA ALA A 105 -4.61 35.17 27.91
C ALA A 105 -3.58 35.39 26.80
N THR A 106 -2.89 36.53 26.80
CA THR A 106 -1.82 36.84 25.83
C THR A 106 -0.65 35.87 25.98
N THR A 107 -0.27 35.54 27.22
CA THR A 107 0.81 34.58 27.49
C THR A 107 0.43 33.18 27.04
N LYS A 108 -0.79 32.72 27.34
CA LYS A 108 -1.33 31.45 26.86
C LYS A 108 -1.40 31.38 25.33
N LEU A 109 -1.81 32.47 24.68
CA LEU A 109 -1.88 32.55 23.22
C LEU A 109 -0.50 32.42 22.59
N LYS A 110 0.52 33.12 23.11
CA LYS A 110 1.90 32.99 22.63
C LYS A 110 2.42 31.56 22.80
N ALA A 111 2.25 30.96 23.97
CA ALA A 111 2.66 29.59 24.22
C ALA A 111 1.96 28.59 23.27
N ALA A 112 0.67 28.78 23.00
CA ALA A 112 -0.08 27.95 22.05
C ALA A 112 0.44 28.12 20.61
N GLN A 113 0.75 29.35 20.18
CA GLN A 113 1.31 29.63 18.85
C GLN A 113 2.71 29.01 18.69
N GLU A 114 3.55 29.08 19.71
CA GLU A 114 4.88 28.45 19.71
C GLU A 114 4.78 26.92 19.66
N ALA A 115 3.87 26.32 20.43
CA ALA A 115 3.59 24.89 20.39
C ALA A 115 3.07 24.44 19.02
N GLU A 116 2.13 25.19 18.42
CA GLU A 116 1.62 24.91 17.07
C GLU A 116 2.74 24.97 16.02
N LEU A 117 3.62 25.97 16.10
CA LEU A 117 4.75 26.09 15.18
C LEU A 117 5.73 24.93 15.35
N ALA A 118 6.02 24.51 16.59
CA ALA A 118 6.88 23.37 16.87
C ALA A 118 6.31 22.07 16.28
N VAL A 119 5.03 21.78 16.53
CA VAL A 119 4.34 20.60 15.97
C VAL A 119 4.34 20.62 14.43
N ARG A 120 4.14 21.80 13.81
CA ARG A 120 4.19 21.92 12.35
C ARG A 120 5.59 21.68 11.78
N LYS A 121 6.65 22.11 12.47
CA LYS A 121 8.04 21.83 12.06
C LYS A 121 8.36 20.35 12.18
N GLU A 122 8.05 19.74 13.32
CA GLU A 122 8.29 18.31 13.55
C GLU A 122 7.53 17.46 12.53
N ARG A 123 6.29 17.81 12.21
CA ARG A 123 5.52 17.12 11.16
C ARG A 123 6.21 17.20 9.79
N ARG A 124 6.71 18.37 9.39
CA ARG A 124 7.43 18.52 8.11
C ARG A 124 8.71 17.67 8.09
N GLU A 125 9.48 17.68 9.17
CA GLU A 125 10.68 16.86 9.28
C GLU A 125 10.38 15.36 9.22
N LEU A 126 9.28 14.92 9.84
CA LEU A 126 8.82 13.53 9.76
C LEU A 126 8.35 13.16 8.36
N GLU A 127 7.61 14.03 7.68
CA GLU A 127 7.20 13.83 6.28
C GLU A 127 8.42 13.72 5.34
N GLU A 128 9.42 14.60 5.49
CA GLU A 128 10.67 14.55 4.71
C GLU A 128 11.50 13.27 5.01
N LYS A 129 11.59 12.87 6.29
CA LYS A 129 12.23 11.60 6.69
C LYS A 129 11.49 10.40 6.11
N ALA A 130 10.15 10.40 6.12
CA ALA A 130 9.36 9.33 5.56
C ALA A 130 9.58 9.19 4.04
N GLN A 131 9.55 10.31 3.30
CA GLN A 131 9.80 10.31 1.85
C GLN A 131 11.23 9.87 1.50
N SER A 132 12.23 10.33 2.25
CA SER A 132 13.62 9.91 2.02
C SER A 132 13.87 8.44 2.35
N LEU A 133 13.24 7.91 3.41
CA LEU A 133 13.25 6.48 3.73
C LEU A 133 12.57 5.65 2.64
N GLU A 134 11.40 6.07 2.17
CA GLU A 134 10.67 5.40 1.10
C GLU A 134 11.51 5.36 -0.19
N LEU A 135 12.14 6.47 -0.57
CA LEU A 135 13.04 6.51 -1.73
C LEU A 135 14.24 5.58 -1.56
N THR A 136 14.85 5.55 -0.37
CA THR A 136 16.00 4.69 -0.07
C THR A 136 15.61 3.21 -0.12
N LEU A 137 14.42 2.87 0.40
CA LEU A 137 13.90 1.52 0.41
C LEU A 137 13.55 1.06 -1.01
N ASN A 138 12.91 1.92 -1.82
CA ASN A 138 12.65 1.63 -3.23
C ASN A 138 13.95 1.39 -4.02
N ARG A 139 14.97 2.23 -3.82
CA ARG A 139 16.30 2.00 -4.44
C ARG A 139 16.91 0.67 -4.05
N ARG A 140 16.89 0.32 -2.76
CA ARG A 140 17.39 -0.99 -2.28
C ARG A 140 16.58 -2.15 -2.86
N LEU A 141 15.26 -2.03 -2.94
CA LEU A 141 14.42 -3.05 -3.55
C LEU A 141 14.71 -3.22 -5.05
N ASP A 142 14.95 -2.14 -5.77
CA ASP A 142 15.31 -2.21 -7.19
C ASP A 142 16.69 -2.85 -7.40
N GLU A 143 17.67 -2.52 -6.55
CA GLU A 143 18.99 -3.16 -6.54
C GLU A 143 18.88 -4.68 -6.24
N GLU A 144 18.13 -5.07 -5.22
CA GLU A 144 17.89 -6.48 -4.89
C GLU A 144 17.13 -7.21 -6.00
N ARG A 145 16.11 -6.57 -6.60
CA ARG A 145 15.40 -7.11 -7.77
C ARG A 145 16.31 -7.29 -8.97
N ALA A 146 17.28 -6.40 -9.18
CA ALA A 146 18.26 -6.54 -10.25
C ALA A 146 19.19 -7.73 -9.99
N LYS A 147 19.69 -7.89 -8.76
CA LYS A 147 20.50 -9.06 -8.35
C LYS A 147 19.74 -10.38 -8.49
N ILE A 148 18.48 -10.42 -8.05
CA ILE A 148 17.62 -11.61 -8.19
C ILE A 148 17.41 -11.94 -9.68
N ARG A 149 17.16 -10.93 -10.53
CA ARG A 149 17.03 -11.15 -11.97
C ARG A 149 18.32 -11.66 -12.61
N GLU A 150 19.47 -11.13 -12.21
CA GLU A 150 20.76 -11.56 -12.75
C GLU A 150 21.08 -13.00 -12.32
N THR A 151 20.90 -13.33 -11.05
CA THR A 151 21.11 -14.69 -10.51
C THR A 151 20.17 -15.69 -11.16
N ALA A 152 18.87 -15.41 -11.23
CA ALA A 152 17.91 -16.28 -11.91
C ALA A 152 18.24 -16.47 -13.41
N LYS A 153 18.74 -15.42 -14.09
CA LYS A 153 19.16 -15.53 -15.49
C LYS A 153 20.41 -16.39 -15.65
N LYS A 154 21.38 -16.31 -14.73
CA LYS A 154 22.57 -17.18 -14.72
C LYS A 154 22.19 -18.63 -14.45
N GLU A 155 21.40 -18.89 -13.41
CA GLU A 155 20.93 -20.24 -13.06
C GLU A 155 20.16 -20.89 -14.22
N ALA A 156 19.25 -20.15 -14.88
CA ALA A 156 18.53 -20.67 -16.04
C ALA A 156 19.44 -20.92 -17.26
N ALA A 157 20.50 -20.12 -17.45
CA ALA A 157 21.46 -20.33 -18.51
C ALA A 157 22.35 -21.56 -18.23
N ASP A 158 22.80 -21.73 -17.00
CA ASP A 158 23.60 -22.88 -16.56
C ASP A 158 22.79 -24.18 -16.63
N GLU A 159 21.52 -24.16 -16.20
CA GLU A 159 20.62 -25.31 -16.34
C GLU A 159 20.39 -25.69 -17.80
N ARG A 160 20.24 -24.69 -18.69
CA ARG A 160 20.09 -24.94 -20.13
C ARG A 160 21.36 -25.51 -20.74
N LEU A 161 22.52 -24.96 -20.40
CA LEU A 161 23.83 -25.46 -20.83
C LEU A 161 24.04 -26.92 -20.42
N LEU A 162 23.69 -27.28 -19.18
CA LEU A 162 23.80 -28.64 -18.70
C LEU A 162 22.86 -29.58 -19.45
N LYS A 163 21.60 -29.19 -19.67
CA LYS A 163 20.62 -29.95 -20.47
C LYS A 163 21.05 -30.12 -21.92
N ASP A 164 21.63 -29.08 -22.52
CA ASP A 164 22.12 -29.13 -23.90
C ASP A 164 23.32 -30.08 -23.99
N ALA A 165 24.26 -30.03 -23.04
CA ALA A 165 25.39 -30.95 -22.98
C ALA A 165 24.96 -32.43 -22.75
N GLU A 166 23.95 -32.68 -21.92
CA GLU A 166 23.35 -34.01 -21.73
C GLU A 166 22.73 -34.53 -23.03
N LYS A 167 21.98 -33.68 -23.75
CA LYS A 167 21.38 -34.03 -25.04
C LYS A 167 22.44 -34.28 -26.11
N ASP A 168 23.48 -33.46 -26.19
CA ASP A 168 24.58 -33.64 -27.16
C ASP A 168 25.30 -34.96 -26.92
N LYS A 169 25.54 -35.31 -25.66
CA LYS A 169 26.11 -36.62 -25.31
C LYS A 169 25.18 -37.76 -25.72
N LEU A 170 23.88 -37.66 -25.45
CA LEU A 170 22.89 -38.65 -25.85
C LEU A 170 22.82 -38.80 -27.38
N ILE A 171 22.84 -37.70 -28.12
CA ILE A 171 22.84 -37.70 -29.60
C ILE A 171 24.10 -38.39 -30.12
N SER A 172 25.26 -38.07 -29.54
CA SER A 172 26.54 -38.71 -29.90
C SER A 172 26.49 -40.23 -29.68
N ASP A 173 26.03 -40.66 -28.50
CA ASP A 173 25.92 -42.08 -28.15
C ASP A 173 24.92 -42.82 -29.07
N LEU A 174 23.78 -42.21 -29.39
CA LEU A 174 22.79 -42.77 -30.32
C LEU A 174 23.33 -42.84 -31.75
N THR A 175 24.05 -41.81 -32.21
CA THR A 175 24.67 -41.78 -33.54
C THR A 175 25.66 -42.93 -33.70
N ARG A 176 26.50 -43.15 -32.68
CA ARG A 176 27.44 -44.27 -32.65
C ARG A 176 26.73 -45.63 -32.70
N GLN A 177 25.65 -45.80 -31.94
CA GLN A 177 24.85 -47.03 -31.97
C GLN A 177 24.22 -47.28 -33.34
N ILE A 178 23.71 -46.23 -34.00
CA ILE A 178 23.15 -46.32 -35.35
C ILE A 178 24.22 -46.77 -36.35
N ASP A 179 25.42 -46.21 -36.28
CA ASP A 179 26.52 -46.59 -37.17
C ASP A 179 26.97 -48.05 -36.96
N ASP A 180 27.04 -48.51 -35.70
CA ASP A 180 27.36 -49.90 -35.39
C ASP A 180 26.26 -50.86 -35.88
N LEU A 181 24.98 -50.49 -35.74
CA LEU A 181 23.86 -51.26 -36.28
C LEU A 181 23.86 -51.32 -37.80
N LYS A 182 24.13 -50.20 -38.48
CA LYS A 182 24.28 -50.16 -39.95
C LYS A 182 25.36 -51.11 -40.42
N ARG A 183 26.55 -51.08 -39.81
CA ARG A 183 27.66 -52.00 -40.16
C ARG A 183 27.27 -53.47 -40.01
N LYS A 184 26.61 -53.83 -38.91
CA LYS A 184 26.13 -55.22 -38.68
C LYS A 184 25.09 -55.64 -39.72
N SER A 185 24.16 -54.76 -40.06
CA SER A 185 23.13 -55.02 -41.08
C SER A 185 23.74 -55.21 -42.47
N GLU A 186 24.74 -54.40 -42.84
CA GLU A 186 25.44 -54.51 -44.12
C GLU A 186 26.22 -55.84 -44.24
N GLN A 187 26.87 -56.31 -43.16
CA GLN A 187 27.53 -57.61 -43.12
C GLN A 187 26.55 -58.79 -43.28
N GLY A 188 25.39 -58.74 -42.62
CA GLY A 188 24.37 -59.78 -42.76
C GLY A 188 23.84 -59.91 -44.19
N SER A 189 23.61 -58.77 -44.86
CA SER A 189 23.09 -58.74 -46.24
C SER A 189 24.04 -59.42 -47.24
N GLN A 190 25.36 -59.30 -47.08
CA GLN A 190 26.33 -59.94 -47.99
C GLN A 190 26.34 -61.47 -47.86
N GLN A 191 26.18 -62.02 -46.66
CA GLN A 191 26.14 -63.47 -46.45
C GLN A 191 24.84 -64.08 -46.98
N THR A 192 23.69 -63.47 -46.67
CA THR A 192 22.39 -63.94 -47.18
C THR A 192 22.32 -63.88 -48.71
N GLN A 193 22.99 -62.91 -49.35
CA GLN A 193 23.01 -62.79 -50.81
C GLN A 193 23.82 -63.88 -51.56
N GLY A 194 24.80 -64.52 -50.91
CA GLY A 194 25.55 -65.65 -51.48
C GLY A 194 24.74 -66.94 -51.44
N GLU A 195 24.09 -67.21 -50.30
CA GLU A 195 23.25 -68.40 -50.09
C GLU A 195 22.07 -68.48 -51.07
N VAL A 196 21.50 -67.33 -51.44
CA VAL A 196 20.41 -67.29 -52.42
C VAL A 196 20.86 -67.76 -53.82
N LEU A 197 22.11 -67.49 -54.22
CA LEU A 197 22.60 -67.92 -55.53
C LEU A 197 22.87 -69.43 -55.57
N GLU A 198 23.45 -69.97 -54.50
CA GLU A 198 23.67 -71.42 -54.33
C GLU A 198 22.34 -72.19 -54.40
N LEU A 199 21.33 -71.74 -53.64
CA LEU A 199 19.99 -72.33 -53.66
C LEU A 199 19.31 -72.23 -55.04
N SER A 200 19.50 -71.11 -55.74
CA SER A 200 18.94 -70.93 -57.09
C SER A 200 19.59 -71.87 -58.10
N LEU A 201 20.91 -72.09 -58.03
CA LEU A 201 21.63 -72.99 -58.92
C LEU A 201 21.20 -74.45 -58.69
N GLU A 202 21.08 -74.87 -57.42
CA GLU A 202 20.57 -76.20 -57.06
C GLU A 202 19.16 -76.43 -57.63
N GLY A 203 18.27 -75.43 -57.47
CA GLY A 203 16.91 -75.49 -57.99
C GLY A 203 16.86 -75.62 -59.52
N LEU A 204 17.66 -74.84 -60.23
CA LEU A 204 17.74 -74.85 -61.69
C LEU A 204 18.21 -76.21 -62.22
N LEU A 205 19.27 -76.76 -61.63
CA LEU A 205 19.80 -78.07 -62.02
C LEU A 205 18.77 -79.18 -61.80
N ARG A 206 18.06 -79.18 -60.67
CA ARG A 206 17.03 -80.20 -60.38
C ARG A 206 15.85 -80.13 -61.32
N GLN A 207 15.49 -78.93 -61.77
CA GLN A 207 14.41 -78.73 -62.72
C GLN A 207 14.77 -79.23 -64.13
N HIS A 208 16.00 -78.97 -64.59
CA HIS A 208 16.43 -79.35 -65.94
C HIS A 208 16.91 -80.80 -66.07
N PHE A 209 17.39 -81.40 -64.98
CA PHE A 209 17.91 -82.77 -64.96
C PHE A 209 17.23 -83.63 -63.88
N PRO A 210 15.94 -84.02 -64.05
CA PRO A 210 15.18 -84.72 -63.02
C PRO A 210 15.67 -86.15 -62.70
N PHE A 211 16.40 -86.78 -63.62
CA PHE A 211 16.91 -88.15 -63.48
C PHE A 211 18.33 -88.22 -62.92
N ASP A 212 19.00 -87.07 -62.81
CA ASP A 212 20.35 -86.97 -62.28
C ASP A 212 20.34 -86.72 -60.76
N GLU A 213 21.45 -87.01 -60.10
CA GLU A 213 21.60 -86.78 -58.67
C GLU A 213 22.37 -85.49 -58.41
N ILE A 214 21.73 -84.55 -57.71
CA ILE A 214 22.25 -83.21 -57.44
C ILE A 214 22.41 -83.05 -55.93
N THR A 215 23.68 -83.08 -55.50
CA THR A 215 24.06 -83.10 -54.09
C THR A 215 24.78 -81.80 -53.73
N PRO A 216 24.25 -80.98 -52.82
CA PRO A 216 24.92 -79.76 -52.35
C PRO A 216 26.13 -80.13 -51.49
N VAL A 217 27.20 -79.35 -51.62
CA VAL A 217 28.44 -79.55 -50.83
C VAL A 217 28.42 -78.63 -49.61
N PRO A 218 28.61 -79.17 -48.39
CA PRO A 218 28.62 -78.35 -47.17
C PRO A 218 29.74 -77.30 -47.17
N LYS A 219 29.43 -76.10 -46.67
CA LYS A 219 30.40 -75.01 -46.50
C LYS A 219 31.61 -75.49 -45.68
N GLY A 220 32.81 -75.34 -46.25
CA GLY A 220 34.09 -75.70 -45.61
C GLY A 220 34.68 -77.05 -46.06
N VAL A 221 34.01 -77.77 -46.97
CA VAL A 221 34.55 -78.98 -47.60
C VAL A 221 35.07 -78.65 -49.00
N HIS A 222 36.17 -79.27 -49.41
CA HIS A 222 36.68 -79.21 -50.78
C HIS A 222 35.73 -79.95 -51.73
N GLY A 223 35.17 -79.24 -52.70
CA GLY A 223 34.20 -79.85 -53.63
C GLY A 223 33.21 -78.90 -54.27
N GLY A 224 33.54 -77.61 -54.41
CA GLY A 224 32.68 -76.56 -54.95
C GLY A 224 31.32 -76.41 -54.24
N ASP A 225 30.31 -75.90 -54.95
CA ASP A 225 28.98 -75.64 -54.40
C ASP A 225 28.02 -76.84 -54.58
N VAL A 226 27.99 -77.44 -55.78
CA VAL A 226 27.06 -78.53 -56.13
C VAL A 226 27.76 -79.62 -56.94
N VAL A 227 27.59 -80.87 -56.51
CA VAL A 227 28.05 -82.04 -57.27
C VAL A 227 26.86 -82.67 -58.00
N HIS A 228 26.97 -82.72 -59.32
CA HIS A 228 25.94 -83.25 -60.22
C HIS A 228 26.41 -84.58 -60.80
N THR A 229 25.82 -85.68 -60.36
CA THR A 229 26.09 -87.02 -60.87
C THR A 229 25.09 -87.34 -61.98
N VAL A 230 25.58 -87.39 -63.20
CA VAL A 230 24.80 -87.66 -64.41
C VAL A 230 24.50 -89.16 -64.50
N ARG A 231 23.23 -89.50 -64.71
CA ARG A 231 22.74 -90.89 -64.80
C ARG A 231 22.06 -91.13 -66.15
N ASP A 232 22.27 -92.32 -66.72
CA ASP A 232 21.52 -92.77 -67.90
C ASP A 232 20.07 -93.12 -67.51
N ALA A 233 19.20 -93.32 -68.51
CA ALA A 233 17.80 -93.74 -68.34
C ALA A 233 17.65 -95.03 -67.50
N ASN A 234 18.70 -95.86 -67.44
CA ASN A 234 18.76 -97.09 -66.64
C ASN A 234 19.30 -96.86 -65.21
N GLY A 235 19.62 -95.63 -64.82
CA GLY A 235 20.12 -95.25 -63.50
C GLY A 235 21.63 -95.42 -63.28
N SER A 236 22.36 -95.89 -64.30
CA SER A 236 23.83 -96.05 -64.27
C SER A 236 24.53 -94.69 -64.32
N VAL A 237 25.57 -94.52 -63.50
CA VAL A 237 26.35 -93.27 -63.44
C VAL A 237 27.23 -93.12 -64.68
N CYS A 238 27.04 -92.04 -65.42
CA CYS A 238 27.79 -91.71 -66.64
C CYS A 238 28.99 -90.79 -66.35
N GLY A 239 28.87 -89.94 -65.33
CA GLY A 239 29.90 -88.98 -64.98
C GLY A 239 29.44 -88.03 -63.88
N ILE A 240 30.36 -87.19 -63.43
CA ILE A 240 30.19 -86.24 -62.35
C ILE A 240 30.65 -84.87 -62.87
N ILE A 241 29.76 -83.90 -62.74
CA ILE A 241 29.99 -82.50 -63.04
C ILE A 241 30.04 -81.75 -61.71
N LEU A 242 31.11 -80.99 -61.51
CA LEU A 242 31.26 -80.12 -60.37
C LEU A 242 30.83 -78.71 -60.74
N TRP A 243 29.89 -78.13 -60.00
CA TRP A 243 29.39 -76.77 -60.19
C TRP A 243 29.85 -75.85 -59.07
N GLU A 244 30.35 -74.68 -59.45
CA GLU A 244 30.75 -73.61 -58.54
C GLU A 244 30.05 -72.33 -58.96
N SER A 245 29.48 -71.60 -58.01
CA SER A 245 28.83 -70.32 -58.22
C SER A 245 29.65 -69.18 -57.59
N LYS A 246 29.78 -68.07 -58.31
CA LYS A 246 30.46 -66.87 -57.83
C LYS A 246 29.64 -65.62 -58.12
N ARG A 247 29.22 -64.97 -57.04
CA ARG A 247 28.54 -63.67 -57.08
C ARG A 247 29.51 -62.55 -56.73
N THR A 248 30.10 -61.94 -57.75
CA THR A 248 31.07 -60.85 -57.57
C THR A 248 31.12 -59.96 -58.79
N LYS A 249 31.52 -58.71 -58.59
CA LYS A 249 31.65 -57.70 -59.64
C LYS A 249 33.00 -57.76 -60.37
N ASN A 250 34.00 -58.39 -59.77
CA ASN A 250 35.36 -58.44 -60.31
C ASN A 250 35.78 -59.90 -60.43
N TRP A 251 36.08 -60.34 -61.65
CA TRP A 251 36.64 -61.65 -61.96
C TRP A 251 38.02 -61.87 -61.29
N SER A 252 38.31 -63.09 -60.82
CA SER A 252 39.63 -63.50 -60.33
C SER A 252 40.04 -64.85 -60.90
N ASP A 253 41.20 -64.88 -61.56
CA ASP A 253 41.75 -66.11 -62.14
C ASP A 253 42.08 -67.19 -61.09
N GLY A 254 42.26 -66.78 -59.83
CA GLY A 254 42.48 -67.70 -58.71
C GLY A 254 41.32 -68.66 -58.44
N TRP A 255 40.09 -68.35 -58.89
CA TRP A 255 38.96 -69.28 -58.78
C TRP A 255 39.13 -70.49 -59.68
N LEU A 256 39.71 -70.31 -60.87
CA LEU A 256 39.95 -71.41 -61.79
C LEU A 256 40.97 -72.40 -61.21
N GLN A 257 41.96 -71.91 -60.46
CA GLN A 257 42.95 -72.79 -59.83
C GLN A 257 42.31 -73.60 -58.69
N LYS A 258 41.53 -72.93 -57.81
CA LYS A 258 40.83 -73.60 -56.70
C LYS A 258 39.83 -74.63 -57.19
N LEU A 259 38.99 -74.28 -58.17
CA LEU A 259 37.99 -75.19 -58.71
C LEU A 259 38.60 -76.43 -59.36
N ARG A 260 39.81 -76.31 -59.93
CA ARG A 260 40.56 -77.46 -60.44
C ARG A 260 41.00 -78.41 -59.33
N ASP A 261 41.46 -77.88 -58.21
CA ASP A 261 41.83 -78.69 -57.05
C ASP A 261 40.59 -79.37 -56.45
N ASP A 262 39.48 -78.64 -56.35
CA ASP A 262 38.19 -79.18 -55.90
C ASP A 262 37.63 -80.23 -56.86
N GLN A 263 37.77 -80.05 -58.18
CA GLN A 263 37.41 -81.04 -59.20
C GLN A 263 38.16 -82.36 -58.99
N ARG A 264 39.47 -82.29 -58.69
CA ARG A 264 40.29 -83.48 -58.41
C ARG A 264 39.86 -84.15 -57.11
N ALA A 265 39.56 -83.38 -56.07
CA ALA A 265 39.08 -83.90 -54.79
C ALA A 265 37.73 -84.61 -54.94
N ALA A 266 36.79 -84.01 -55.68
CA ALA A 266 35.47 -84.55 -55.98
C ALA A 266 35.48 -85.68 -57.02
N LYS A 267 36.64 -85.97 -57.64
CA LYS A 267 36.79 -86.92 -58.76
C LYS A 267 35.82 -86.63 -59.92
N ALA A 268 35.50 -85.36 -60.15
CA ALA A 268 34.58 -84.91 -61.18
C ALA A 268 35.27 -84.88 -62.55
N GLN A 269 34.60 -85.40 -63.58
CA GLN A 269 35.11 -85.40 -64.95
C GLN A 269 35.07 -84.00 -65.57
N ILE A 270 34.07 -83.19 -65.19
CA ILE A 270 33.88 -81.82 -65.68
C ILE A 270 33.72 -80.89 -64.48
N ALA A 271 34.27 -79.68 -64.59
CA ALA A 271 34.00 -78.59 -63.65
C ALA A 271 33.45 -77.38 -64.40
N ILE A 272 32.43 -76.75 -63.81
CA ILE A 272 31.71 -75.61 -64.35
C ILE A 272 31.67 -74.50 -63.29
N LEU A 273 32.14 -73.31 -63.67
CA LEU A 273 32.10 -72.10 -62.89
C LEU A 273 31.03 -71.17 -63.46
N VAL A 274 29.98 -70.95 -62.68
CA VAL A 274 28.90 -70.02 -62.97
C VAL A 274 29.19 -68.70 -62.26
N SER A 275 29.37 -67.62 -63.01
CA SER A 275 29.71 -66.30 -62.44
C SER A 275 28.85 -65.20 -63.03
N LEU A 276 28.51 -64.18 -62.23
CA LEU A 276 27.80 -63.00 -62.75
C LEU A 276 28.66 -62.14 -63.67
N GLU A 277 29.95 -62.02 -63.36
CA GLU A 277 30.94 -61.32 -64.20
C GLU A 277 31.84 -62.36 -64.87
N LEU A 278 32.06 -62.21 -66.17
CA LEU A 278 32.92 -63.09 -66.97
C LEU A 278 34.29 -62.42 -67.23
N PRO A 279 35.34 -63.20 -67.57
CA PRO A 279 36.59 -62.61 -68.05
C PRO A 279 36.33 -61.72 -69.26
N LYS A 280 37.14 -60.66 -69.45
CA LYS A 280 36.95 -59.63 -70.50
C LYS A 280 36.82 -60.17 -71.93
N ASP A 281 37.24 -61.41 -72.17
CA ASP A 281 37.22 -62.07 -73.47
C ASP A 281 36.11 -63.11 -73.64
N VAL A 282 35.20 -63.29 -72.67
CA VAL A 282 34.12 -64.30 -72.68
C VAL A 282 32.75 -63.63 -72.65
N THR A 283 31.91 -63.92 -73.64
CA THR A 283 30.56 -63.33 -73.73
C THR A 283 29.46 -64.23 -73.18
N ASN A 284 29.53 -65.56 -73.39
CA ASN A 284 28.46 -66.49 -72.99
C ASN A 284 29.01 -67.68 -72.18
N PHE A 285 29.80 -68.54 -72.83
CA PHE A 285 30.51 -69.63 -72.16
C PHE A 285 31.86 -69.87 -72.85
N ARG A 286 32.87 -70.26 -72.09
CA ARG A 286 34.19 -70.64 -72.63
C ARG A 286 34.83 -71.73 -71.78
N HIS A 287 35.55 -72.63 -72.44
CA HIS A 287 36.45 -73.56 -71.77
C HIS A 287 37.80 -72.88 -71.52
N ILE A 288 38.14 -72.64 -70.25
CA ILE A 288 39.37 -71.99 -69.83
C ILE A 288 40.11 -72.94 -68.89
N GLU A 289 41.33 -73.33 -69.29
CA GLU A 289 42.23 -74.14 -68.46
C GLU A 289 41.60 -75.43 -67.88
N GLY A 290 40.70 -76.09 -68.63
CA GLY A 290 40.05 -77.32 -68.18
C GLY A 290 38.66 -77.13 -67.55
N ILE A 291 38.26 -75.90 -67.25
CA ILE A 291 36.98 -75.55 -66.61
C ILE A 291 36.05 -74.86 -67.62
N TRP A 292 34.77 -75.18 -67.59
CA TRP A 292 33.75 -74.40 -68.29
C TRP A 292 33.34 -73.21 -67.46
N VAL A 293 33.49 -72.01 -68.01
CA VAL A 293 33.03 -70.78 -67.37
C VAL A 293 31.79 -70.31 -68.13
N THR A 294 30.72 -70.01 -67.40
CA THR A 294 29.47 -69.49 -67.97
C THR A 294 28.85 -68.43 -67.08
N SER A 295 28.02 -67.56 -67.66
CA SER A 295 27.22 -66.62 -66.88
C SER A 295 26.06 -67.34 -66.20
N VAL A 296 25.58 -66.79 -65.08
CA VAL A 296 24.29 -67.17 -64.47
C VAL A 296 23.15 -66.97 -65.47
#